data_AF-Q8YXE0-F1
#
_entry.id   AF-Q8YXE0-F1
#
_cell.length_a   1.000
_cell.length_b   1.000
_cell.length_c   1.000
_cell.angle_alpha   90.00
_cell.angle_beta   90.00
_cell.angle_gamma   90.00
#
_symmetry.space_group_name_H-M   'P 1'
#
loop_
_entity.id
_entity.type
_entity.pdbx_description
1 polymer ?
#
loop_
_entity_poly.entity_id
_entity_poly.type
_entity_poly.pdbx_seq_one_letter_code
_entity_poly.pdbx_strand_id
1 'polypeptide(L)'
;MVLIQDIAQQALNTGYLSIADQNQIQVLLKTNFDSEDVDALIILQRAIASGRVKQESLNYKSYTTNNSRDKKSNIKLAYQIAAEMTFAAAVALTMPKNSPDQPSLGT
;
A
#
# COMPACT_ATOMS: atom_id res chain seq x y z
N MET A 1 -12.46 -17.82 -11.26
CA MET A 1 -12.38 -16.36 -11.02
C MET A 1 -11.08 -16.15 -10.30
N VAL A 2 -10.25 -15.19 -10.69
CA VAL A 2 -8.95 -14.98 -10.04
C VAL A 2 -9.18 -14.12 -8.79
N LEU A 3 -8.79 -14.63 -7.63
CA LEU A 3 -8.89 -13.92 -6.35
C LEU A 3 -7.55 -13.29 -5.97
N ILE A 4 -7.59 -12.24 -5.14
CA ILE A 4 -6.37 -11.61 -4.63
C ILE A 4 -5.57 -12.61 -3.77
N GLN A 5 -6.28 -13.45 -3.01
CA GLN A 5 -5.67 -14.56 -2.25
C GLN A 5 -4.84 -15.50 -3.12
N ASP A 6 -5.36 -15.92 -4.27
CA ASP A 6 -4.64 -16.85 -5.16
C ASP A 6 -3.34 -16.21 -5.69
N ILE A 7 -3.42 -14.95 -6.12
CA ILE A 7 -2.26 -14.22 -6.63
C ILE A 7 -1.22 -14.02 -5.51
N ALA A 8 -1.68 -13.63 -4.31
CA ALA A 8 -0.79 -13.44 -3.16
C ALA A 8 -0.11 -14.75 -2.76
N GLN A 9 -0.85 -15.85 -2.72
CA GLN A 9 -0.31 -17.15 -2.36
C GLN A 9 0.65 -17.69 -3.41
N GLN A 10 0.34 -17.49 -4.70
CA GLN A 10 1.26 -17.80 -5.78
C GLN A 10 2.56 -17.02 -5.63
N ALA A 11 2.51 -15.71 -5.37
CA ALA A 11 3.69 -14.88 -5.17
C ALA A 11 4.50 -15.26 -3.93
N LEU A 12 3.83 -15.67 -2.84
CA LEU A 12 4.49 -16.19 -1.63
C LEU A 12 5.19 -17.53 -1.89
N ASN A 13 4.58 -18.39 -2.70
CA ASN A 13 5.15 -19.70 -3.04
C ASN A 13 6.32 -19.60 -4.01
N THR A 14 6.22 -18.74 -5.02
CA THR A 14 7.29 -18.53 -6.01
C THR A 14 8.39 -17.61 -5.52
N GLY A 15 8.11 -16.81 -4.48
CA GLY A 15 9.00 -15.75 -4.02
C GLY A 15 9.11 -14.60 -5.03
N TYR A 16 8.18 -14.49 -5.99
CA TYR A 16 8.22 -13.48 -7.04
C TYR A 16 6.82 -12.95 -7.35
N LEU A 17 6.70 -11.63 -7.44
CA LEU A 17 5.45 -10.96 -7.80
C LEU A 17 5.63 -10.18 -9.10
N SER A 18 5.01 -10.63 -10.19
CA SER A 18 5.17 -10.00 -11.50
C SER A 18 4.39 -8.68 -11.62
N ILE A 19 4.72 -7.86 -12.62
CA ILE A 19 3.93 -6.66 -12.95
C ILE A 19 2.49 -7.03 -13.35
N ALA A 20 2.30 -8.15 -14.06
CA ALA A 20 0.99 -8.61 -14.48
C ALA A 20 0.11 -8.90 -13.25
N ASP A 21 0.66 -9.63 -12.28
CA ASP A 21 -0.01 -9.99 -11.02
C ASP A 21 -0.35 -8.74 -10.20
N GLN A 22 0.56 -7.75 -10.14
CA GLN A 22 0.31 -6.47 -9.47
C GLN A 22 -0.83 -5.68 -10.11
N ASN A 23 -0.85 -5.60 -11.43
CA ASN A 23 -1.93 -4.93 -12.15
C ASN A 23 -3.27 -5.65 -11.92
N GLN A 24 -3.24 -6.97 -11.85
CA GLN A 24 -4.41 -7.79 -11.59
C GLN A 24 -4.96 -7.56 -10.17
N ILE A 25 -4.08 -7.51 -9.16
CA ILE A 25 -4.43 -7.11 -7.79
C ILE A 25 -5.05 -5.71 -7.77
N GLN A 26 -4.48 -4.73 -8.50
CA GLN A 26 -5.04 -3.37 -8.55
C GLN A 26 -6.43 -3.31 -9.17
N VAL A 27 -6.69 -4.10 -10.22
CA VAL A 27 -8.02 -4.18 -10.83
C VAL A 27 -9.01 -4.79 -9.84
N LEU A 28 -8.63 -5.88 -9.18
CA LEU A 28 -9.48 -6.57 -8.21
C LEU A 28 -9.84 -5.66 -7.03
N LEU A 29 -8.87 -4.92 -6.48
CA LEU A 29 -9.07 -3.92 -5.42
C LEU A 29 -10.08 -2.83 -5.76
N LYS A 30 -10.29 -2.50 -7.04
CA LYS A 30 -11.25 -1.48 -7.48
C LYS A 30 -12.68 -2.00 -7.60
N THR A 31 -12.88 -3.32 -7.55
CA THR A 31 -14.17 -3.94 -7.84
C THR A 31 -14.90 -4.30 -6.56
N ASN A 32 -14.42 -5.31 -5.84
CA ASN A 32 -14.90 -5.69 -4.51
C ASN A 32 -13.73 -6.38 -3.79
N PHE A 33 -13.57 -6.09 -2.51
CA PHE A 33 -12.49 -6.57 -1.67
C PHE A 33 -13.05 -6.99 -0.32
N ASP A 34 -12.73 -8.20 0.12
CA ASP A 34 -13.17 -8.73 1.40
C ASP A 34 -12.03 -8.76 2.43
N SER A 35 -12.38 -8.98 3.68
CA SER A 35 -11.48 -9.16 4.82
C SER A 35 -10.36 -10.17 4.55
N GLU A 36 -10.65 -11.30 3.92
CA GLU A 36 -9.63 -12.30 3.58
C GLU A 36 -8.60 -11.79 2.56
N ASP A 37 -9.04 -10.95 1.62
CA ASP A 37 -8.13 -10.32 0.66
C ASP A 37 -7.24 -9.26 1.35
N VAL A 38 -7.72 -8.61 2.42
CA VAL A 38 -6.92 -7.73 3.29
C VAL A 38 -5.77 -8.50 3.90
N ASP A 39 -6.09 -9.62 4.54
CA ASP A 39 -5.11 -10.43 5.25
C ASP A 39 -4.05 -10.97 4.29
N ALA A 40 -4.47 -11.46 3.12
CA ALA A 40 -3.57 -11.94 2.08
C ALA A 40 -2.61 -10.84 1.60
N LEU A 41 -3.11 -9.62 1.39
CA LEU A 41 -2.26 -8.49 0.99
C LEU A 41 -1.30 -8.06 2.11
N ILE A 42 -1.73 -8.04 3.37
CA ILE A 42 -0.84 -7.71 4.50
C ILE A 42 0.30 -8.72 4.58
N ILE A 43 0.02 -10.01 4.43
CA ILE A 43 1.03 -11.08 4.43
C ILE A 43 1.99 -10.89 3.25
N LEU A 44 1.46 -10.65 2.04
CA LEU A 44 2.26 -10.42 0.85
C LEU A 44 3.19 -9.21 0.99
N GLN A 45 2.68 -8.08 1.47
CA GLN A 45 3.47 -6.87 1.70
C GLN A 45 4.57 -7.08 2.73
N ARG A 46 4.29 -7.81 3.82
CA ARG A 46 5.30 -8.19 4.81
C ARG A 46 6.39 -9.08 4.18
N ALA A 47 6.01 -10.03 3.34
CA ALA A 47 6.94 -10.90 2.66
C ALA A 47 7.85 -10.12 1.69
N ILE A 48 7.30 -9.15 0.96
CA ILE A 48 8.05 -8.22 0.11
C ILE A 48 9.02 -7.38 0.95
N ALA A 49 8.53 -6.75 2.02
CA ALA A 49 9.34 -5.92 2.91
C ALA A 49 10.48 -6.72 3.58
N SER A 50 10.24 -7.99 3.90
CA SER A 50 11.27 -8.90 4.44
C SER A 50 12.24 -9.45 3.38
N GLY A 51 12.03 -9.14 2.10
CA GLY A 51 12.83 -9.66 0.98
C GLY A 51 12.54 -11.12 0.60
N ARG A 52 11.54 -11.76 1.21
CA ARG A 52 11.10 -13.13 0.88
C ARG A 52 10.41 -13.22 -0.48
N VAL A 53 9.74 -12.15 -0.89
CA VAL A 53 9.12 -12.02 -2.20
C VAL A 53 9.79 -10.87 -2.94
N LYS A 54 10.35 -11.16 -4.10
CA LYS A 54 10.91 -10.16 -4.99
C LYS A 54 9.79 -9.61 -5.88
N GLN A 55 9.42 -8.36 -5.62
CA GLN A 55 8.46 -7.66 -6.48
C GLN A 55 9.15 -7.16 -7.74
N GLU A 56 8.54 -7.43 -8.89
CA GLU A 56 8.91 -6.82 -10.15
C GLU A 56 8.49 -5.36 -10.14
N SER A 57 9.42 -4.49 -9.77
CA SER A 57 9.25 -3.06 -9.95
C SER A 57 9.52 -2.72 -11.42
N LEU A 58 8.46 -2.40 -12.16
CA LEU A 58 8.58 -1.48 -13.29
C LEU A 58 9.35 -0.27 -12.75
N ASN A 59 10.36 0.23 -13.45
CA ASN A 59 11.11 1.41 -13.08
C ASN A 59 10.20 2.68 -13.02
N TYR A 60 9.19 2.73 -12.14
CA TYR A 60 8.93 3.96 -11.44
C TYR A 60 10.15 4.11 -10.54
N LYS A 61 10.80 5.27 -10.65
CA LYS A 61 11.95 5.68 -9.86
C LYS A 61 11.61 5.52 -8.37
N SER A 62 11.74 4.31 -7.85
CA SER A 62 11.99 4.07 -6.46
C SER A 62 13.24 4.90 -6.21
N TYR A 63 13.08 5.91 -5.36
CA TYR A 63 14.18 6.65 -4.78
C TYR A 63 14.98 5.64 -3.97
N THR A 64 15.76 4.82 -4.69
CA THR A 64 16.85 4.03 -4.17
C THR A 64 17.80 5.05 -3.56
N THR A 65 17.70 5.19 -2.25
CA THR A 65 18.68 5.91 -1.47
C THR A 65 19.92 5.02 -1.48
N ASN A 66 20.79 5.27 -2.45
CA ASN A 66 22.15 4.77 -2.42
C ASN A 66 22.79 5.29 -1.13
N ASN A 67 23.09 4.37 -0.22
CA ASN A 67 23.76 4.67 1.03
C ASN A 67 25.23 5.00 0.73
N SER A 68 25.48 6.26 0.37
CA SER A 68 26.82 6.83 0.27
C SER A 68 26.86 8.10 1.10
N ARG A 69 27.09 7.90 2.40
CA ARG A 69 27.83 8.81 3.29
C ARG A 69 27.46 10.31 3.19
N ASP A 70 26.29 10.71 3.68
CA ASP A 70 26.05 12.13 4.03
C ASP A 70 24.97 12.32 5.10
N LYS A 71 25.37 12.83 6.26
CA LYS A 71 24.55 13.05 7.46
C LYS A 71 23.54 14.23 7.31
N LYS A 72 22.66 14.25 6.29
CA LYS A 72 21.79 15.42 6.02
C LYS A 72 20.29 15.18 5.75
N SER A 73 19.74 13.96 5.89
CA SER A 73 18.39 13.68 5.32
C SER A 73 17.23 13.38 6.28
N ASN A 74 17.37 13.49 7.61
CA ASN A 74 16.25 13.16 8.50
C ASN A 74 15.08 14.19 8.45
N ILE A 75 15.37 15.48 8.29
CA ILE A 75 14.33 16.53 8.35
C ILE A 75 13.49 16.60 7.07
N LYS A 76 14.11 16.35 5.91
CA LYS A 76 13.40 16.35 4.62
C LYS A 76 12.47 15.15 4.51
N LEU A 77 12.89 14.00 5.03
CA LEU A 77 12.07 12.79 5.11
C LEU A 77 10.87 12.99 6.05
N ALA A 78 11.10 13.52 7.26
CA ALA A 78 10.02 13.82 8.20
C ALA A 78 9.01 14.82 7.62
N TYR A 79 9.48 15.84 6.90
CA TYR A 79 8.61 16.80 6.23
C TYR A 79 7.77 16.17 5.11
N GLN A 80 8.36 15.28 4.31
CA GLN A 80 7.65 14.59 3.24
C GLN A 80 6.57 13.65 3.79
N ILE A 81 6.88 12.88 4.83
CA ILE A 81 5.92 11.99 5.51
C ILE A 81 4.75 12.81 6.08
N ALA A 82 5.05 13.93 6.73
CA ALA A 82 4.02 14.82 7.27
C ALA A 82 3.14 15.42 6.15
N ALA A 83 3.74 15.81 5.02
CA ALA A 83 3.00 16.36 3.88
C ALA A 83 2.06 15.32 3.26
N GLU A 84 2.49 14.07 3.10
CA GLU A 84 1.65 12.98 2.59
C GLU A 84 0.50 12.64 3.56
N MET A 85 0.78 12.54 4.86
CA MET A 85 -0.28 12.31 5.86
C MET A 85 -1.28 13.46 5.91
N THR A 86 -0.82 14.71 5.80
CA THR A 86 -1.69 15.90 5.78
C THR A 86 -2.57 15.92 4.55
N PHE A 87 -2.01 15.57 3.37
CA PHE A 87 -2.77 15.47 2.13
C PHE A 87 -3.84 14.36 2.21
N ALA A 88 -3.47 13.18 2.71
CA ALA A 88 -4.40 12.07 2.88
C ALA A 88 -5.54 12.42 3.86
N ALA A 89 -5.22 13.09 4.98
CA ALA A 89 -6.23 13.55 5.94
C ALA A 89 -7.15 14.63 5.33
N ALA A 90 -6.61 15.60 4.59
CA ALA A 90 -7.41 16.63 3.93
C ALA A 90 -8.35 16.03 2.88
N VAL A 91 -7.87 15.08 2.07
CA VAL A 91 -8.70 14.35 1.10
C VAL A 91 -9.79 13.56 1.84
N ALA A 92 -9.47 12.84 2.91
CA ALA A 92 -10.45 12.09 3.69
C ALA A 92 -11.50 12.99 4.38
N LEU A 93 -11.12 14.20 4.79
CA LEU A 93 -12.04 15.19 5.39
C LEU A 93 -12.92 15.91 4.36
N THR A 94 -12.44 16.04 3.12
CA THR A 94 -13.17 16.74 2.03
C THR A 94 -14.02 15.81 1.17
N MET A 95 -13.87 14.49 1.31
CA MET A 95 -14.78 13.53 0.72
C MET A 95 -16.17 13.64 1.39
N PRO A 96 -17.26 13.84 0.63
CA PRO A 96 -18.60 13.87 1.19
C PRO A 96 -18.95 12.49 1.78
N LYS A 97 -18.98 12.40 3.10
CA LYS A 97 -19.46 11.22 3.81
C LYS A 97 -20.95 11.06 3.58
N ASN A 98 -21.34 10.13 2.71
CA ASN A 98 -22.72 9.66 2.66
C ASN A 98 -22.87 8.43 3.56
N SER A 99 -23.17 8.65 4.84
CA SER A 99 -23.92 7.73 5.72
C SER A 99 -24.34 8.47 7.00
N PRO A 100 -25.59 8.28 7.47
CA PRO A 100 -26.14 8.90 8.67
C PRO A 100 -25.53 8.25 9.92
N ASP A 101 -25.79 8.82 11.09
CA ASP A 101 -25.36 8.37 12.43
C ASP A 101 -24.01 8.91 12.90
N GLN A 102 -24.03 10.19 13.28
CA GLN A 102 -23.16 10.68 14.34
C GLN A 102 -24.05 11.14 15.52
N PRO A 103 -23.99 10.48 16.69
CA PRO A 103 -24.70 10.96 17.86
C PRO A 103 -24.02 12.25 18.37
N SER A 104 -24.88 13.21 18.68
CA SER A 104 -24.57 14.46 19.37
C SER A 104 -23.66 14.22 20.57
N LEU A 105 -22.54 14.93 20.63
CA LEU A 105 -21.84 15.21 21.88
C LEU A 105 -22.03 16.69 22.18
N GLY A 106 -23.01 16.96 23.04
CA GLY A 106 -23.10 18.23 23.74
C GLY A 106 -21.92 18.38 24.69
N THR A 107 -21.42 19.61 24.77
CA THR A 107 -21.65 20.53 25.91
C THR A 107 -21.51 21.94 25.38
#